data_AF-A0A559TEF5-F1
#
_entry.id   AF-A0A559TEF5-F1
#
_cell.length_a   1.000
_cell.length_b   1.000
_cell.length_c   1.000
_cell.angle_alpha   90.00
_cell.angle_beta   90.00
_cell.angle_gamma   90.00
#
_symmetry.space_group_name_H-M   'P 1'
#
loop_
_entity.id
_entity.type
_entity.pdbx_description
1 polymer ?
#
loop_
_entity_poly.entity_id
_entity_poly.type
_entity_poly.pdbx_seq_one_letter_code
_entity_poly.pdbx_strand_id
1 'polypeptide(L)'
;MLMEPSAVRRLLVLFLLLGFSGIALAEENVWNEETFEYYASIIRQQPDTHSRLIDGCAQRGILKMDSDTKAQIERDSSISASEATKEVCRRVIKGIASGAVTYEVFRKWANAPDDEKVSFPDYQ
;
A
#
# COMPACT_ATOMS: atom_id res chain seq x y z
N MET A 1 8.80 11.18 -33.35
CA MET A 1 9.57 10.24 -32.52
C MET A 1 8.67 9.80 -31.39
N LEU A 2 8.22 8.55 -31.44
CA LEU A 2 7.31 7.95 -30.47
C LEU A 2 8.09 7.64 -29.19
N MET A 3 7.58 8.14 -28.06
CA MET A 3 8.14 7.97 -26.72
C MET A 3 7.47 6.75 -26.11
N GLU A 4 8.18 5.62 -26.13
CA GLU A 4 7.77 4.36 -25.49
C GLU A 4 7.91 4.48 -23.97
N PRO A 5 6.87 4.20 -23.15
CA PRO A 5 7.00 4.21 -21.70
C PRO A 5 7.56 2.86 -21.22
N SER A 6 8.75 2.91 -20.64
CA SER A 6 9.49 1.79 -20.05
C SER A 6 8.73 1.17 -18.88
N ALA A 7 8.63 -0.16 -18.89
CA ALA A 7 8.02 -1.00 -17.87
C ALA A 7 8.51 -0.67 -16.44
N VAL A 8 7.56 -0.35 -15.56
CA VAL A 8 7.79 -0.32 -14.11
C VAL A 8 7.88 -1.78 -13.63
N ARG A 9 8.82 -2.07 -12.73
CA ARG A 9 9.23 -3.43 -12.31
C ARG A 9 8.94 -3.56 -10.79
N ARG A 10 8.41 -4.71 -10.37
CA ARG A 10 7.73 -5.04 -9.08
C ARG A 10 7.97 -4.08 -7.95
N LEU A 11 6.92 -3.47 -7.42
CA LEU A 11 6.89 -3.07 -6.00
C LEU A 11 5.52 -3.13 -5.34
N LEU A 12 5.28 -4.32 -4.79
CA LEU A 12 4.31 -4.64 -3.76
C LEU A 12 4.46 -3.73 -2.53
N VAL A 13 3.58 -2.73 -2.42
CA VAL A 13 3.32 -2.00 -1.17
C VAL A 13 2.31 -2.81 -0.35
N LEU A 14 2.78 -3.87 0.30
CA LEU A 14 1.96 -4.72 1.17
C LEU A 14 2.66 -5.04 2.49
N PHE A 15 1.86 -5.39 3.50
CA PHE A 15 2.19 -5.56 4.92
C PHE A 15 2.08 -4.31 5.76
N LEU A 16 0.86 -3.77 5.75
CA LEU A 16 0.42 -2.71 6.63
C LEU A 16 -0.31 -3.36 7.79
N LEU A 17 0.19 -3.19 9.01
CA LEU A 17 -0.51 -3.42 10.29
C LEU A 17 -0.14 -4.70 11.04
N LEU A 18 1.03 -4.68 11.71
CA LEU A 18 1.39 -5.51 12.89
C LEU A 18 2.23 -6.75 12.58
N GLY A 19 3.34 -6.86 13.31
CA GLY A 19 4.24 -7.99 13.24
C GLY A 19 3.58 -9.23 13.82
N PHE A 20 3.71 -10.34 13.11
CA PHE A 20 3.60 -11.68 13.67
C PHE A 20 4.92 -12.41 13.41
N SER A 21 5.58 -12.77 14.50
CA SER A 21 6.65 -13.77 14.55
C SER A 21 6.01 -15.13 14.25
N GLY A 22 6.37 -15.73 13.13
CA GLY A 22 5.91 -17.07 12.75
C GLY A 22 6.53 -17.48 11.43
N ILE A 23 7.59 -18.26 11.51
CA ILE A 23 8.39 -18.71 10.37
C ILE A 23 7.58 -19.74 9.58
N ALA A 24 7.31 -19.46 8.30
CA ALA A 24 7.12 -20.46 7.26
C ALA A 24 7.40 -19.81 5.88
N LEU A 25 8.36 -20.37 5.15
CA LEU A 25 8.74 -19.97 3.80
C LEU A 25 7.60 -20.35 2.82
N ALA A 26 6.83 -19.39 2.31
CA ALA A 26 5.88 -19.58 1.20
C ALA A 26 5.39 -18.20 0.71
N GLU A 27 5.18 -18.08 -0.60
CA GLU A 27 4.56 -16.97 -1.36
C GLU A 27 4.24 -15.66 -0.61
N GLU A 28 4.73 -14.53 -1.12
CA GLU A 28 4.38 -13.16 -0.70
C GLU A 28 2.93 -13.05 -0.21
N ASN A 29 2.75 -13.16 1.11
CA ASN A 29 1.45 -13.30 1.78
C ASN A 29 0.65 -11.99 1.73
N VAL A 30 0.12 -11.67 0.56
CA VAL A 30 -0.97 -10.71 0.44
C VAL A 30 -2.15 -11.23 1.25
N TRP A 31 -2.80 -10.35 2.01
CA TRP A 31 -3.93 -10.73 2.85
C TRP A 31 -5.00 -11.49 2.06
N ASN A 32 -5.54 -12.55 2.68
CA ASN A 32 -6.79 -13.16 2.24
C ASN A 32 -7.99 -12.29 2.70
N GLU A 33 -9.19 -12.62 2.25
CA GLU A 33 -10.40 -11.85 2.56
C GLU A 33 -10.67 -11.75 4.07
N GLU A 34 -10.54 -12.85 4.80
CA GLU A 34 -10.73 -12.89 6.25
C GLU A 34 -9.77 -11.93 6.99
N THR A 35 -8.49 -11.95 6.63
CA THR A 35 -7.48 -11.07 7.22
C THR A 35 -7.78 -9.61 6.87
N PHE A 36 -8.18 -9.33 5.64
CA PHE A 36 -8.55 -7.98 5.22
C PHE A 36 -9.76 -7.47 6.02
N GLU A 37 -10.84 -8.24 6.10
CA GLU A 37 -12.06 -7.82 6.80
C GLU A 37 -11.84 -7.65 8.30
N TYR A 38 -10.99 -8.49 8.91
CA TYR A 38 -10.58 -8.30 10.30
C TYR A 38 -9.93 -6.92 10.52
N TYR A 39 -8.91 -6.56 9.74
CA TYR A 39 -8.26 -5.25 9.88
C TYR A 39 -9.15 -4.10 9.45
N ALA A 40 -9.98 -4.29 8.43
CA ALA A 40 -10.95 -3.30 8.01
C ALA A 40 -11.96 -2.98 9.12
N SER A 41 -12.42 -3.99 9.86
CA SER A 41 -13.30 -3.80 11.01
C SER A 41 -12.63 -2.93 12.10
N ILE A 42 -11.35 -3.19 12.40
CA ILE A 42 -10.57 -2.42 13.38
C ILE A 42 -10.41 -0.97 12.92
N ILE A 43 -10.02 -0.75 11.65
CA ILE A 43 -9.86 0.58 11.06
C ILE A 43 -11.18 1.36 11.16
N ARG A 44 -12.31 0.75 10.81
CA ARG A 44 -13.63 1.40 10.87
C ARG A 44 -14.06 1.74 12.31
N GLN A 45 -13.70 0.92 13.29
CA GLN A 45 -14.09 1.11 14.69
C GLN A 45 -13.19 2.09 15.47
N GLN A 46 -11.98 2.40 14.97
CA GLN A 46 -10.98 3.19 15.72
C GLN A 46 -10.48 4.41 14.94
N PRO A 47 -11.35 5.40 14.64
CA PRO A 47 -10.97 6.60 13.87
C PRO A 47 -9.82 7.40 14.51
N ASP A 48 -9.80 7.49 15.83
CA ASP A 48 -8.77 8.22 16.58
C ASP A 48 -7.36 7.62 16.40
N THR A 49 -7.27 6.38 15.92
CA THR A 49 -5.99 5.70 15.68
C THR A 49 -5.48 5.84 14.25
N HIS A 50 -6.27 6.41 13.32
CA HIS A 50 -5.94 6.45 11.88
C HIS A 50 -4.60 7.11 11.60
N SER A 51 -4.28 8.24 12.24
CA SER A 51 -2.98 8.89 12.06
C SER A 51 -1.82 7.94 12.37
N ARG A 52 -1.92 7.20 13.48
CA ARG A 52 -0.90 6.23 13.90
C ARG A 52 -0.82 5.05 12.92
N LEU A 53 -1.96 4.59 12.41
CA LEU A 53 -2.01 3.51 11.40
C LEU A 53 -1.34 3.95 10.10
N ILE A 54 -1.58 5.17 9.65
CA ILE A 54 -0.98 5.77 8.46
C ILE A 54 0.54 5.94 8.63
N ASP A 55 0.99 6.48 9.75
CA ASP A 55 2.42 6.68 10.00
C ASP A 55 3.16 5.34 10.09
N GLY A 56 2.60 4.38 10.83
CA GLY A 56 3.17 3.03 10.92
C GLY A 56 3.15 2.30 9.57
N CYS A 57 2.14 2.58 8.75
CA CYS A 57 2.05 2.08 7.38
C CYS A 57 3.21 2.60 6.52
N ALA A 58 3.41 3.91 6.53
CA ALA A 58 4.43 4.58 5.73
C ALA A 58 5.84 4.15 6.13
N GLN A 59 6.11 4.10 7.44
CA GLN A 59 7.40 3.68 7.98
C GLN A 59 7.77 2.27 7.53
N ARG A 60 6.84 1.31 7.61
CA ARG A 60 7.09 -0.07 7.17
C ARG A 60 7.27 -0.17 5.67
N GLY A 61 6.50 0.58 4.88
CA GLY A 61 6.66 0.65 3.44
C GLY A 61 8.09 1.08 3.09
N ILE A 62 8.56 2.20 3.63
CA ILE A 62 9.88 2.74 3.36
C ILE A 62 11.03 1.83 3.80
N LEU A 63 10.88 1.15 4.94
CA LEU A 63 11.90 0.21 5.42
C LEU A 63 12.07 -1.01 4.52
N LYS A 64 11.03 -1.40 3.78
CA LYS A 64 11.05 -2.55 2.86
C LYS A 64 11.44 -2.19 1.43
N MET A 65 11.33 -0.91 1.06
CA MET A 65 11.72 -0.44 -0.28
C MET A 65 13.24 -0.36 -0.43
N ASP A 66 13.76 -0.94 -1.52
CA ASP A 66 15.15 -0.76 -1.93
C ASP A 66 15.42 0.65 -2.48
N SER A 67 16.68 0.94 -2.82
CA SER A 67 17.10 2.26 -3.32
C SER A 67 16.52 2.59 -4.69
N ASP A 68 16.40 1.59 -5.57
CA ASP A 68 16.00 1.80 -6.96
C ASP A 68 14.51 2.14 -7.02
N THR A 69 13.73 1.45 -6.21
CA THR A 69 12.34 1.76 -5.88
C THR A 69 12.17 3.21 -5.45
N LYS A 70 12.92 3.61 -4.41
CA LYS A 70 12.78 4.94 -3.80
C LYS A 70 13.06 6.01 -4.84
N ALA A 71 14.14 5.84 -5.60
CA ALA A 71 14.50 6.74 -6.67
C ALA A 71 13.44 6.78 -7.79
N GLN A 72 12.81 5.66 -8.12
CA GLN A 72 11.73 5.62 -9.11
C GLN A 72 10.49 6.37 -8.62
N ILE A 73 10.04 6.10 -7.39
CA ILE A 73 8.90 6.80 -6.79
C ILE A 73 9.16 8.31 -6.73
N GLU A 74 10.37 8.72 -6.35
CA GLU A 74 10.74 10.14 -6.29
C GLU A 74 10.69 10.83 -7.65
N ARG A 75 11.17 10.15 -8.70
CA ARG A 75 11.08 10.64 -10.08
C ARG A 75 9.63 10.78 -10.54
N ASP A 76 8.81 9.76 -10.30
CA ASP A 76 7.45 9.71 -10.85
C ASP A 76 6.48 10.62 -10.10
N SER A 77 6.67 10.78 -8.79
CA SER A 77 5.77 11.55 -7.93
C SER A 77 6.21 13.01 -7.74
N SER A 78 7.45 13.35 -8.07
CA SER A 78 8.06 14.67 -7.80
C SER A 78 8.05 15.08 -6.31
N ILE A 79 7.91 14.11 -5.41
CA ILE A 79 8.00 14.26 -3.94
C ILE A 79 8.88 13.14 -3.38
N SER A 80 9.27 13.23 -2.11
CA SER A 80 10.10 12.19 -1.49
C SER A 80 9.39 10.84 -1.48
N ALA A 81 10.13 9.73 -1.55
CA ALA A 81 9.54 8.39 -1.47
C ALA A 81 8.73 8.22 -0.16
N SER A 82 9.22 8.83 0.93
CA SER A 82 8.54 8.84 2.23
C SER A 82 7.19 9.54 2.18
N GLU A 83 7.12 10.69 1.54
CA GLU A 83 5.88 11.47 1.40
C GLU A 83 4.88 10.75 0.50
N ALA A 84 5.35 10.23 -0.65
CA ALA A 84 4.52 9.42 -1.55
C ALA A 84 3.95 8.18 -0.85
N THR A 85 4.78 7.47 -0.08
CA THR A 85 4.34 6.28 0.67
C THR A 85 3.31 6.66 1.74
N LYS A 86 3.52 7.77 2.45
CA LYS A 86 2.56 8.27 3.44
C LYS A 86 1.22 8.64 2.82
N GLU A 87 1.24 9.22 1.63
CA GLU A 87 0.02 9.57 0.90
C GLU A 87 -0.76 8.33 0.43
N VAL A 88 -0.06 7.32 -0.12
CA VAL A 88 -0.69 6.02 -0.46
C VAL A 88 -1.32 5.38 0.78
N CYS A 89 -0.57 5.33 1.89
CA CYS A 89 -1.04 4.83 3.17
C CYS A 89 -2.30 5.55 3.66
N ARG A 90 -2.32 6.88 3.59
CA ARG A 90 -3.47 7.70 3.97
C ARG A 90 -4.69 7.33 3.14
N ARG A 91 -4.55 7.25 1.82
CA ARG A 91 -5.65 6.92 0.90
C ARG A 91 -6.20 5.52 1.13
N VAL A 92 -5.33 4.53 1.31
CA VAL A 92 -5.76 3.15 1.60
C VAL A 92 -6.53 3.09 2.93
N ILE A 93 -5.99 3.65 4.01
CA ILE A 93 -6.64 3.61 5.34
C ILE A 93 -7.98 4.35 5.33
N LYS A 94 -8.06 5.54 4.73
CA LYS A 94 -9.32 6.28 4.59
C LYS A 94 -10.33 5.58 3.68
N GLY A 95 -9.86 4.94 2.62
CA GLY A 95 -10.68 4.13 1.74
C GLY A 95 -11.29 2.92 2.46
N ILE A 96 -10.51 2.25 3.31
CA ILE A 96 -11.00 1.13 4.13
C ILE A 96 -12.03 1.64 5.17
N ALA A 97 -11.71 2.77 5.83
CA ALA A 97 -12.57 3.38 6.83
C ALA A 97 -13.94 3.80 6.27
N SER A 98 -13.97 4.33 5.05
CA SER A 98 -15.21 4.71 4.35
C SER A 98 -15.95 3.52 3.73
N GLY A 99 -15.33 2.34 3.68
CA GLY A 99 -15.87 1.16 3.00
C GLY A 99 -15.67 1.16 1.48
N ALA A 100 -15.06 2.19 0.90
CA ALA A 100 -14.79 2.28 -0.54
C ALA A 100 -13.68 1.32 -1.00
N VAL A 101 -12.73 1.00 -0.12
CA VAL A 101 -11.74 -0.06 -0.37
C VAL A 101 -12.27 -1.34 0.25
N THR A 102 -12.74 -2.24 -0.61
CA THR A 102 -13.14 -3.61 -0.29
C THR A 102 -11.97 -4.57 -0.48
N TYR A 103 -12.14 -5.84 -0.09
CA TYR A 103 -11.14 -6.87 -0.34
C TYR A 103 -10.79 -6.99 -1.83
N GLU A 104 -11.79 -6.96 -2.72
CA GLU A 104 -11.58 -7.06 -4.16
C GLU A 104 -10.74 -5.89 -4.70
N VAL A 105 -11.02 -4.66 -4.25
CA VAL A 105 -10.25 -3.47 -4.64
C VAL A 105 -8.80 -3.59 -4.16
N PHE A 106 -8.62 -3.94 -2.88
CA PHE A 106 -7.31 -4.15 -2.29
C PHE A 106 -6.53 -5.25 -3.02
N ARG A 107 -7.17 -6.38 -3.30
CA ARG A 107 -6.55 -7.51 -3.97
C ARG A 107 -6.21 -7.17 -5.42
N LYS A 108 -7.04 -6.40 -6.11
CA LYS A 108 -6.73 -5.90 -7.46
C LYS A 108 -5.46 -5.05 -7.44
N TRP A 109 -5.35 -4.09 -6.52
CA TRP A 109 -4.13 -3.27 -6.39
C TRP A 109 -2.90 -4.10 -6.06
N ALA A 110 -3.04 -5.06 -5.15
CA ALA A 110 -1.96 -5.93 -4.75
C ALA A 110 -1.50 -6.89 -5.86
N ASN A 111 -2.40 -7.29 -6.77
CA ASN A 111 -2.13 -8.18 -7.90
C ASN A 111 -1.76 -7.43 -9.18
N ALA A 112 -1.82 -6.09 -9.16
CA ALA A 112 -1.52 -5.28 -10.32
C ALA A 112 -0.10 -5.63 -10.80
N PRO A 113 0.07 -5.96 -12.09
CA PRO A 113 1.38 -6.07 -12.69
C PRO A 113 2.18 -4.79 -12.46
N ASP A 114 3.48 -4.95 -12.42
CA ASP A 114 4.41 -3.88 -12.08
C ASP A 114 4.34 -2.70 -13.03
N ASP A 115 4.06 -2.99 -14.30
CA ASP A 115 3.92 -2.04 -15.39
C ASP A 115 2.53 -1.40 -15.42
N GLU A 116 1.59 -1.89 -14.62
CA GLU A 116 0.26 -1.31 -14.47
C GLU A 116 0.28 -0.16 -13.45
N LYS A 117 -0.17 1.02 -13.90
CA LYS A 117 -0.38 2.15 -13.00
C LYS A 117 -1.61 1.92 -12.14
N VAL A 118 -1.39 1.72 -10.84
CA VAL A 118 -2.47 1.69 -9.84
C VAL A 118 -2.83 3.11 -9.40
N SER A 119 -4.12 3.45 -9.50
CA SER A 119 -4.65 4.70 -8.94
C SER A 119 -5.25 4.45 -7.56
N PHE A 120 -4.81 5.24 -6.58
CA PHE A 120 -5.38 5.27 -5.23
C PHE A 120 -6.24 6.53 -5.12
N PRO A 121 -7.58 6.43 -5.12
CA PRO A 121 -8.45 7.60 -4.97
C PRO A 121 -8.24 8.28 -3.62
N ASP A 122 -8.44 9.60 -3.58
CA ASP A 122 -8.44 10.33 -2.32
C ASP A 122 -9.83 10.26 -1.68
N TYR A 123 -9.93 9.52 -0.58
CA TYR A 123 -11.14 9.40 0.22
C TYR A 123 -11.06 10.43 1.36
N GLN A 124 -12.17 11.16 1.57
CA GLN A 124 -12.29 12.16 2.64
C GLN A 124 -12.30 11.51 4.02
#